data_AF-A0AAU8HUF3-F1
#
_entry.id   AF-A0AAU8HUF3-F1
#
_cell.length_a   1.000
_cell.length_b   1.000
_cell.length_c   1.000
_cell.angle_alpha   90.00
_cell.angle_beta   90.00
_cell.angle_gamma   90.00
#
_symmetry.space_group_name_H-M   'P 1'
#
loop_
_entity.id
_entity.type
_entity.pdbx_description
1 polymer ?
#
loop_
_entity_poly.entity_id
_entity_poly.type
_entity_poly.pdbx_seq_one_letter_code
_entity_poly.pdbx_strand_id
1 'polypeptide(L)'
;MNQFYYLNSKKADAIFKSPSKAWDEFNANKLKPFQLDSPNETTNIENIACYSENHLYIIIKTKQEEITHRDRSYQNGDGFHLVLAAPKENNLPSDEFYVIGISPLATDGFRKFVWYKNIDLATSHLKDTVIKTSKTKTGIYIMAKIPWKEIQPIKGLLLEKYGYNISYVQATIDGKNTYILKEDSKIQSEQSLRKYLPYQFEKPKAADKIEYNLDINSKHCKVGGQLKLSLAINSNVNKEATLQVTCKNKLLSKKKILINKELFKTTFPVVLEDLPLGENDIDIQITGKDLDVKENRAVFIYDHSKFEKVKEDVNNLWVTKESTDQFIKESIISTKFQWQNMMEELKKLKPYEEFQKIESYYKSTINDLQKVKEKKHLF
;
A
#
# COMPACT_ATOMS: atom_id res chain seq x y z
N MET A 1 -14.47 -17.17 10.92
CA MET A 1 -14.21 -15.72 10.77
C MET A 1 -12.94 -15.56 9.95
N ASN A 2 -12.92 -14.65 8.98
CA ASN A 2 -11.74 -14.44 8.13
C ASN A 2 -10.70 -13.60 8.85
N GLN A 3 -9.44 -14.05 8.90
CA GLN A 3 -8.43 -13.47 9.77
C GLN A 3 -7.04 -13.47 9.13
N PHE A 4 -6.28 -12.40 9.36
CA PHE A 4 -4.83 -12.40 9.23
C PHE A 4 -4.24 -12.86 10.56
N TYR A 5 -3.63 -14.05 10.58
CA TYR A 5 -3.07 -14.63 11.81
C TYR A 5 -1.75 -13.98 12.21
N TYR A 6 -1.58 -13.67 13.49
CA TYR A 6 -0.37 -13.02 13.98
C TYR A 6 0.77 -14.03 14.23
N LEU A 7 1.96 -13.70 13.73
CA LEU A 7 3.19 -14.46 13.88
C LEU A 7 4.22 -13.62 14.63
N ASN A 8 4.59 -14.03 15.84
CA ASN A 8 5.82 -13.56 16.48
C ASN A 8 7.06 -14.07 15.70
N SER A 9 8.25 -13.57 16.04
CA SER A 9 9.51 -13.93 15.36
C SER A 9 9.72 -15.46 15.26
N LYS A 10 9.55 -16.19 16.36
CA LYS A 10 9.74 -17.65 16.40
C LYS A 10 8.79 -18.40 15.47
N LYS A 11 7.50 -18.04 15.48
CA LYS A 11 6.49 -18.65 14.60
C LYS A 11 6.72 -18.29 13.13
N ALA A 12 7.04 -17.02 12.87
CA ALA A 12 7.37 -16.55 11.52
C ALA A 12 8.53 -17.35 10.92
N ASP A 13 9.60 -17.59 11.69
CA ASP A 13 10.73 -18.40 11.25
C ASP A 13 10.37 -19.87 11.05
N ALA A 14 9.56 -20.45 11.94
CA ALA A 14 9.11 -21.83 11.83
C ALA A 14 8.28 -22.07 10.56
N ILE A 15 7.32 -21.19 10.28
CA ILE A 15 6.47 -21.23 9.07
C ILE A 15 7.30 -20.94 7.83
N PHE A 16 8.22 -19.97 7.88
CA PHE A 16 9.12 -19.69 6.76
C PHE A 16 10.01 -20.89 6.42
N LYS A 17 10.48 -21.63 7.43
CA LYS A 17 11.24 -22.88 7.23
C LYS A 17 10.36 -24.00 6.69
N SER A 18 9.14 -24.15 7.20
CA SER A 18 8.22 -25.22 6.81
C SER A 18 6.79 -24.68 6.66
N PRO A 19 6.41 -24.18 5.46
CA PRO A 19 5.10 -23.56 5.26
C PRO A 19 3.91 -24.45 5.61
N SER A 20 4.07 -25.77 5.52
CA SER A 20 3.04 -26.74 5.88
C SER A 20 2.57 -26.64 7.33
N LYS A 21 3.45 -26.20 8.25
CA LYS A 21 3.11 -26.05 9.68
C LYS A 21 2.00 -25.04 9.94
N ALA A 22 1.73 -24.13 8.99
CA ALA A 22 0.61 -23.20 9.13
C ALA A 22 -0.75 -23.92 9.28
N TRP A 23 -0.91 -25.10 8.66
CA TRP A 23 -2.14 -25.90 8.78
C TRP A 23 -2.26 -26.66 10.11
N ASP A 24 -1.18 -26.76 10.88
CA ASP A 24 -1.23 -27.36 12.22
C ASP A 24 -1.80 -26.35 13.25
N GLU A 25 -1.72 -25.06 12.95
CA GLU A 25 -2.06 -23.97 13.88
C GLU A 25 -3.28 -23.14 13.47
N PHE A 26 -3.55 -23.01 12.17
CA PHE A 26 -4.51 -22.03 11.66
C PHE A 26 -5.56 -22.67 10.75
N ASN A 27 -6.75 -22.07 10.75
CA ASN A 27 -7.81 -22.46 9.85
C ASN A 27 -7.55 -21.89 8.46
N ALA A 28 -7.53 -22.76 7.46
CA ALA A 28 -7.38 -22.36 6.08
C ALA A 28 -8.74 -21.99 5.44
N ASN A 29 -8.70 -21.09 4.47
CA ASN A 29 -9.85 -20.78 3.63
C ASN A 29 -9.74 -21.57 2.33
N LYS A 30 -10.86 -22.16 1.89
CA LYS A 30 -10.92 -22.87 0.61
C LYS A 30 -11.19 -21.88 -0.52
N LEU A 31 -10.42 -22.01 -1.61
CA LEU A 31 -10.71 -21.28 -2.84
C LEU A 31 -11.79 -22.01 -3.64
N LYS A 32 -12.64 -21.25 -4.31
CA LYS A 32 -13.75 -21.78 -5.12
C LYS A 32 -13.40 -21.70 -6.60
N PRO A 33 -13.90 -22.63 -7.44
CA PRO A 33 -13.71 -22.52 -8.86
C PRO A 33 -14.41 -21.26 -9.39
N PHE A 34 -13.75 -20.55 -10.31
CA PHE A 34 -14.30 -19.34 -10.94
C PHE A 34 -14.52 -19.55 -12.44
N GLN A 35 -13.49 -20.06 -13.11
CA GLN A 35 -13.50 -20.40 -14.52
C GLN A 35 -12.70 -21.70 -14.64
N LEU A 36 -13.40 -22.78 -14.97
CA LEU A 36 -12.80 -24.09 -15.14
C LEU A 36 -12.88 -24.48 -16.61
N ASP A 37 -11.74 -24.85 -17.16
CA ASP A 37 -11.68 -25.57 -18.43
C ASP A 37 -12.10 -27.05 -18.22
N SER A 38 -12.03 -27.54 -16.97
CA SER A 38 -12.43 -28.91 -16.59
C SER A 38 -13.33 -28.93 -15.34
N PRO A 39 -14.67 -29.04 -15.49
CA PRO A 39 -15.63 -28.88 -14.39
C PRO A 39 -15.62 -30.00 -13.33
N ASN A 40 -14.88 -31.10 -13.57
CA ASN A 40 -14.77 -32.23 -12.65
C ASN A 40 -13.61 -32.12 -11.64
N GLU A 41 -12.84 -31.03 -11.64
CA GLU A 41 -11.77 -30.85 -10.66
C GLU A 41 -12.31 -30.48 -9.28
N THR A 42 -11.97 -31.30 -8.29
CA THR A 42 -12.33 -31.04 -6.88
C THR A 42 -11.46 -29.93 -6.29
N THR A 43 -12.09 -29.02 -5.55
CA THR A 43 -11.40 -27.91 -4.88
C THR A 43 -10.54 -28.39 -3.72
N ASN A 44 -9.23 -28.47 -3.97
CA ASN A 44 -8.23 -28.80 -2.96
C ASN A 44 -7.21 -27.69 -2.74
N ILE A 45 -7.57 -26.45 -3.12
CA ILE A 45 -6.71 -25.29 -2.95
C ILE A 45 -7.18 -24.50 -1.73
N GLU A 46 -6.24 -24.33 -0.82
CA GLU A 46 -6.46 -23.69 0.47
C GLU A 46 -5.46 -22.55 0.65
N ASN A 47 -5.89 -21.49 1.32
CA ASN A 47 -5.03 -20.36 1.65
C ASN A 47 -5.07 -20.00 3.14
N ILE A 48 -3.91 -19.63 3.67
CA ILE A 48 -3.74 -19.01 4.98
C ILE A 48 -3.04 -17.67 4.78
N ALA A 49 -3.56 -16.62 5.41
CA ALA A 49 -2.92 -15.31 5.45
C ALA A 49 -2.46 -15.03 6.88
N CYS A 50 -1.19 -14.71 7.05
CA CYS A 50 -0.60 -14.37 8.33
C CYS A 50 0.15 -13.05 8.24
N TYR A 51 0.55 -12.49 9.37
CA TYR A 51 1.36 -11.30 9.42
C TYR A 51 2.27 -11.25 10.65
N SER A 52 3.35 -10.49 10.55
CA SER A 52 4.18 -10.08 11.68
C SER A 52 4.37 -8.56 11.65
N GLU A 53 5.13 -8.02 12.60
CA GLU A 53 5.56 -6.62 12.64
C GLU A 53 6.02 -6.10 11.26
N ASN A 54 6.75 -6.91 10.51
CA ASN A 54 7.50 -6.47 9.33
C ASN A 54 7.00 -7.05 8.01
N HIS A 55 6.19 -8.12 8.03
CA HIS A 55 5.82 -8.84 6.82
C HIS A 55 4.37 -9.32 6.84
N LEU A 56 3.79 -9.40 5.64
CA LEU A 56 2.65 -10.23 5.31
C LEU A 56 3.13 -11.60 4.81
N TYR A 57 2.42 -12.67 5.15
CA TYR A 57 2.68 -14.02 4.67
C TYR A 57 1.41 -14.57 4.03
N ILE A 58 1.51 -14.94 2.76
CA ILE A 58 0.43 -15.63 2.04
C ILE A 58 0.91 -17.04 1.74
N ILE A 59 0.14 -18.04 2.16
CA ILE A 59 0.49 -19.44 1.99
C ILE A 59 -0.66 -20.13 1.26
N ILE A 60 -0.35 -20.73 0.10
CA ILE A 60 -1.24 -21.59 -0.67
C ILE A 60 -0.82 -23.03 -0.47
N LYS A 61 -1.80 -23.92 -0.31
CA LYS A 61 -1.63 -25.36 -0.41
C LYS A 61 -2.44 -25.87 -1.60
N THR A 62 -1.80 -26.68 -2.43
CA THR A 62 -2.42 -27.41 -3.55
C THR A 62 -2.06 -28.90 -3.46
N LYS A 63 -2.93 -29.78 -3.95
CA LYS A 63 -2.68 -31.23 -4.01
C LYS A 63 -1.96 -31.69 -5.28
N GLN A 64 -1.50 -30.76 -6.10
CA GLN A 64 -0.73 -31.09 -7.30
C GLN A 64 0.57 -31.83 -6.95
N GLU A 65 1.02 -32.65 -7.89
CA GLU A 65 2.30 -33.37 -7.77
C GLU A 65 3.49 -32.50 -8.13
N GLU A 66 3.30 -31.50 -9.00
CA GLU A 66 4.33 -30.56 -9.40
C GLU A 66 3.75 -29.15 -9.64
N ILE A 67 4.63 -28.15 -9.65
CA ILE A 67 4.28 -26.77 -10.03
C ILE A 67 4.66 -26.60 -11.50
N THR A 68 3.69 -26.27 -12.33
CA THR A 68 3.89 -25.95 -13.74
C THR A 68 4.14 -24.46 -13.92
N HIS A 69 5.30 -24.11 -14.46
CA HIS A 69 5.60 -22.75 -14.88
C HIS A 69 5.21 -22.53 -16.35
N ARG A 70 4.45 -21.45 -16.60
CA ARG A 70 4.15 -20.90 -17.93
C ARG A 70 4.39 -19.38 -17.88
N ASP A 71 4.39 -18.72 -19.04
CA ASP A 71 4.50 -17.25 -19.10
C ASP A 71 3.51 -16.60 -18.14
N ARG A 72 4.03 -15.81 -17.18
CA ARG A 72 3.27 -15.19 -16.08
C ARG A 72 2.39 -16.20 -15.37
N SER A 73 2.99 -17.08 -14.56
CA SER A 73 2.26 -18.15 -13.84
C SER A 73 1.05 -17.63 -13.05
N TYR A 74 1.09 -16.43 -12.48
CA TYR A 74 -0.08 -15.86 -11.82
C TYR A 74 -1.31 -15.70 -12.75
N GLN A 75 -1.12 -15.62 -14.07
CA GLN A 75 -2.17 -15.59 -15.09
C GLN A 75 -2.39 -16.92 -15.80
N ASN A 76 -1.34 -17.68 -16.12
CA ASN A 76 -1.42 -18.80 -17.06
C ASN A 76 -0.83 -20.12 -16.53
N GLY A 77 -0.20 -20.11 -15.37
CA GLY A 77 0.49 -21.26 -14.79
C GLY A 77 0.11 -21.46 -13.33
N ASP A 78 0.94 -22.18 -12.59
CA ASP A 78 0.72 -22.38 -11.16
C ASP A 78 1.25 -21.19 -10.37
N GLY A 79 0.37 -20.22 -10.12
CA GLY A 79 0.70 -18.96 -9.45
C GLY A 79 -0.56 -18.30 -8.86
N PHE A 80 -0.42 -17.10 -8.29
CA PHE A 80 -1.61 -16.41 -7.75
C PHE A 80 -1.55 -14.88 -7.86
N HIS A 81 -2.74 -14.29 -7.86
CA HIS A 81 -3.00 -12.88 -7.61
C HIS A 81 -3.47 -12.68 -6.18
N LEU A 82 -2.88 -11.73 -5.48
CA LEU A 82 -3.33 -11.28 -4.17
C LEU A 82 -3.95 -9.89 -4.30
N VAL A 83 -5.16 -9.70 -3.75
CA VAL A 83 -5.77 -8.39 -3.55
C VAL A 83 -5.70 -8.01 -2.09
N LEU A 84 -5.11 -6.85 -1.80
CA LEU A 84 -5.21 -6.19 -0.52
C LEU A 84 -5.96 -4.87 -0.75
N ALA A 85 -7.16 -4.72 -0.22
CA ALA A 85 -8.02 -3.56 -0.49
C ALA A 85 -8.34 -2.77 0.77
N ALA A 86 -8.27 -1.45 0.70
CA ALA A 86 -8.77 -0.57 1.76
C ALA A 86 -10.29 -0.81 1.92
N PRO A 87 -10.77 -1.17 3.12
CA PRO A 87 -12.19 -1.46 3.30
C PRO A 87 -13.07 -0.23 3.07
N LYS A 88 -14.09 -0.37 2.23
CA LYS A 88 -15.22 0.56 2.08
C LYS A 88 -16.39 0.13 2.97
N GLU A 89 -17.32 1.06 3.21
CA GLU A 89 -18.57 0.79 3.92
C GLU A 89 -19.35 -0.34 3.24
N ASN A 90 -20.04 -1.16 4.04
CA ASN A 90 -20.83 -2.30 3.57
C ASN A 90 -20.06 -3.31 2.68
N ASN A 91 -18.71 -3.32 2.76
CA ASN A 91 -17.84 -4.15 1.93
C ASN A 91 -18.02 -3.94 0.41
N LEU A 92 -18.35 -2.71 0.01
CA LEU A 92 -18.39 -2.34 -1.41
C LEU A 92 -17.00 -2.49 -2.06
N PRO A 93 -16.92 -2.74 -3.38
CA PRO A 93 -15.66 -2.79 -4.09
C PRO A 93 -14.81 -1.53 -3.86
N SER A 94 -13.49 -1.69 -3.74
CA SER A 94 -12.57 -0.59 -3.44
C SER A 94 -11.87 -0.08 -4.70
N ASP A 95 -11.62 1.24 -4.72
CA ASP A 95 -10.71 1.93 -5.64
C ASP A 95 -9.29 2.04 -5.07
N GLU A 96 -9.09 1.69 -3.80
CA GLU A 96 -7.81 1.73 -3.11
C GLU A 96 -7.36 0.30 -2.77
N PHE A 97 -6.41 -0.22 -3.53
CA PHE A 97 -5.98 -1.60 -3.41
C PHE A 97 -4.59 -1.86 -3.98
N TYR A 98 -4.06 -3.03 -3.67
CA TYR A 98 -2.96 -3.66 -4.38
C TYR A 98 -3.46 -4.92 -5.08
N VAL A 99 -3.03 -5.15 -6.32
CA VAL A 99 -3.08 -6.46 -6.97
C VAL A 99 -1.65 -6.91 -7.20
N ILE A 100 -1.25 -8.00 -6.55
CA ILE A 100 0.12 -8.51 -6.56
C ILE A 100 0.13 -9.85 -7.27
N GLY A 101 0.95 -9.99 -8.31
CA GLY A 101 1.17 -11.25 -9.02
C GLY A 101 2.38 -12.00 -8.49
N ILE A 102 2.21 -13.30 -8.22
CA ILE A 102 3.27 -14.20 -7.77
C ILE A 102 3.37 -15.41 -8.71
N SER A 103 4.52 -15.54 -9.37
CA SER A 103 4.92 -16.72 -10.16
C SER A 103 6.05 -17.46 -9.41
N PRO A 104 5.77 -18.58 -8.72
CA PRO A 104 6.70 -19.16 -7.76
C PRO A 104 8.04 -19.63 -8.34
N LEU A 105 8.02 -20.18 -9.56
CA LEU A 105 9.19 -20.72 -10.24
C LEU A 105 9.81 -19.79 -11.29
N ALA A 106 9.17 -18.65 -11.58
CA ALA A 106 9.71 -17.72 -12.57
C ALA A 106 11.07 -17.16 -12.12
N THR A 107 11.94 -16.86 -13.09
CA THR A 107 13.25 -16.24 -12.87
C THR A 107 13.33 -14.82 -13.43
N ASP A 108 12.26 -14.35 -14.06
CA ASP A 108 12.15 -13.05 -14.71
C ASP A 108 11.52 -11.98 -13.81
N GLY A 109 11.26 -10.80 -14.40
CA GLY A 109 10.59 -9.68 -13.72
C GLY A 109 9.14 -9.96 -13.29
N PHE A 110 8.49 -11.00 -13.86
CA PHE A 110 7.11 -11.38 -13.58
C PHE A 110 6.99 -12.41 -12.44
N ARG A 111 8.11 -12.67 -11.75
CA ARG A 111 8.13 -13.51 -10.55
C ARG A 111 7.31 -12.94 -9.40
N LYS A 112 7.44 -11.64 -9.13
CA LYS A 112 6.84 -10.95 -7.99
C LYS A 112 6.74 -9.45 -8.26
N PHE A 113 5.52 -8.95 -8.42
CA PHE A 113 5.32 -7.54 -8.78
C PHE A 113 3.93 -7.07 -8.36
N VAL A 114 3.82 -5.76 -8.16
CA VAL A 114 2.55 -5.05 -8.04
C VAL A 114 2.05 -4.77 -9.45
N TRP A 115 0.98 -5.43 -9.84
CA TRP A 115 0.35 -5.21 -11.12
C TRP A 115 -0.47 -3.91 -11.09
N TYR A 116 -1.36 -3.80 -10.12
CA TYR A 116 -2.20 -2.61 -9.90
C TYR A 116 -1.96 -2.03 -8.51
N LYS A 117 -1.89 -0.71 -8.44
CA LYS A 117 -1.98 0.05 -7.20
C LYS A 117 -3.10 1.08 -7.39
N ASN A 118 -4.11 0.99 -6.55
CA ASN A 118 -5.40 1.62 -6.79
C ASN A 118 -5.94 1.20 -8.16
N ILE A 119 -6.71 2.06 -8.82
CA ILE A 119 -7.28 1.79 -10.15
C ILE A 119 -6.23 1.79 -11.29
N ASP A 120 -5.01 2.22 -11.00
CA ASP A 120 -3.96 2.46 -11.99
C ASP A 120 -2.98 1.28 -12.11
N LEU A 121 -2.41 1.16 -13.32
CA LEU A 121 -1.34 0.23 -13.62
C LEU A 121 -0.04 0.71 -12.92
N ALA A 122 0.55 -0.13 -12.08
CA ALA A 122 1.78 0.20 -11.35
C ALA A 122 3.01 -0.51 -11.92
N THR A 123 2.90 -1.80 -12.24
CA THR A 123 3.98 -2.63 -12.81
C THR A 123 5.32 -2.54 -12.05
N SER A 124 5.28 -2.42 -10.72
CA SER A 124 6.50 -2.28 -9.90
C SER A 124 6.95 -3.60 -9.28
N HIS A 125 8.25 -3.89 -9.33
CA HIS A 125 8.80 -5.14 -8.79
C HIS A 125 8.87 -5.13 -7.26
N LEU A 126 8.54 -6.27 -6.65
CA LEU A 126 8.72 -6.53 -5.23
C LEU A 126 10.14 -7.08 -4.99
N LYS A 127 11.09 -6.20 -4.68
CA LYS A 127 12.53 -6.53 -4.57
C LYS A 127 12.82 -7.46 -3.41
N ASP A 128 12.26 -7.17 -2.24
CA ASP A 128 12.58 -7.84 -0.97
C ASP A 128 11.60 -8.95 -0.61
N THR A 129 10.50 -9.09 -1.35
CA THR A 129 9.57 -10.20 -1.21
C THR A 129 10.25 -11.54 -1.47
N VAL A 130 10.09 -12.51 -0.57
CA VAL A 130 10.68 -13.85 -0.72
C VAL A 130 9.59 -14.87 -1.02
N ILE A 131 9.78 -15.67 -2.05
CA ILE A 131 8.89 -16.78 -2.39
C ILE A 131 9.58 -18.10 -2.03
N LYS A 132 8.84 -18.99 -1.38
CA LYS A 132 9.28 -20.35 -1.07
C LYS A 132 8.26 -21.36 -1.56
N THR A 133 8.76 -22.43 -2.15
CA THR A 133 7.97 -23.61 -2.48
C THR A 133 8.46 -24.80 -1.67
N SER A 134 7.56 -25.69 -1.28
CA SER A 134 7.91 -26.96 -0.65
C SER A 134 6.89 -28.03 -1.00
N LYS A 135 7.35 -29.24 -1.29
CA LYS A 135 6.50 -30.41 -1.50
C LYS A 135 6.56 -31.31 -0.28
N THR A 136 5.41 -31.81 0.17
CA THR A 136 5.28 -32.83 1.20
C THR A 136 4.36 -33.96 0.69
N LYS A 137 4.12 -34.98 1.51
CA LYS A 137 3.12 -36.03 1.19
C LYS A 137 1.69 -35.50 1.06
N THR A 138 1.40 -34.33 1.64
CA THR A 138 0.05 -33.75 1.71
C THR A 138 -0.22 -32.72 0.62
N GLY A 139 0.78 -32.42 -0.22
CA GLY A 139 0.67 -31.49 -1.33
C GLY A 139 1.88 -30.55 -1.46
N ILE A 140 1.72 -29.56 -2.32
CA ILE A 140 2.68 -28.48 -2.55
C ILE A 140 2.21 -27.23 -1.84
N TYR A 141 3.17 -26.53 -1.25
CA TYR A 141 2.97 -25.28 -0.55
C TYR A 141 3.74 -24.17 -1.26
N ILE A 142 3.06 -23.07 -1.53
CA ILE A 142 3.65 -21.85 -2.09
C ILE A 142 3.45 -20.75 -1.06
N MET A 143 4.55 -20.13 -0.62
CA MET A 143 4.51 -19.05 0.34
C MET A 143 5.17 -17.79 -0.23
N ALA A 144 4.49 -16.65 -0.15
CA ALA A 144 5.07 -15.33 -0.35
C ALA A 144 5.19 -14.60 0.99
N LYS A 145 6.40 -14.17 1.33
CA LYS A 145 6.72 -13.29 2.47
C LYS A 145 6.96 -11.88 1.92
N ILE A 146 6.00 -10.99 2.11
CA ILE A 146 5.97 -9.64 1.53
C ILE A 146 6.26 -8.61 2.63
N PRO A 147 7.38 -7.87 2.57
CA PRO A 147 7.66 -6.81 3.52
C PRO A 147 6.63 -5.68 3.43
N TRP A 148 6.15 -5.17 4.56
CA TRP A 148 5.16 -4.08 4.57
C TRP A 148 5.66 -2.82 3.84
N LYS A 149 6.96 -2.56 3.86
CA LYS A 149 7.58 -1.44 3.14
C LYS A 149 7.35 -1.47 1.63
N GLU A 150 7.05 -2.63 1.03
CA GLU A 150 6.77 -2.74 -0.40
C GLU A 150 5.28 -2.50 -0.73
N ILE A 151 4.39 -2.49 0.27
CA ILE A 151 2.93 -2.38 0.11
C ILE A 151 2.35 -1.28 1.02
N GLN A 152 2.97 -0.10 1.01
CA GLN A 152 2.54 1.07 1.78
C GLN A 152 1.17 1.60 1.33
N PRO A 153 0.27 2.00 2.25
CA PRO A 153 0.52 2.31 3.66
C PRO A 153 0.19 1.17 4.64
N ILE A 154 0.11 -0.08 4.18
CA ILE A 154 -0.42 -1.18 5.00
C ILE A 154 0.59 -1.57 6.09
N LYS A 155 0.16 -1.53 7.36
CA LYS A 155 0.95 -1.89 8.55
C LYS A 155 0.12 -2.74 9.51
N GLY A 156 0.45 -4.03 9.62
CA GLY A 156 -0.39 -5.02 10.30
C GLY A 156 -0.64 -4.74 11.79
N LEU A 157 0.33 -4.16 12.52
CA LEU A 157 0.12 -3.84 13.94
C LEU A 157 -0.77 -2.63 14.15
N LEU A 158 -0.90 -1.72 13.17
CA LEU A 158 -1.72 -0.51 13.29
C LEU A 158 -3.17 -0.77 12.88
N LEU A 159 -3.39 -1.65 11.89
CA LEU A 159 -4.71 -1.95 11.35
C LEU A 159 -5.52 -2.89 12.26
N GLU A 160 -6.84 -2.81 12.14
CA GLU A 160 -7.78 -3.75 12.77
C GLU A 160 -8.39 -4.70 11.75
N LYS A 161 -8.65 -4.18 10.55
CA LYS A 161 -9.21 -4.93 9.43
C LYS A 161 -8.64 -4.44 8.10
N TYR A 162 -8.63 -5.32 7.11
CA TYR A 162 -8.34 -4.98 5.72
C TYR A 162 -9.11 -5.88 4.77
N GLY A 163 -9.26 -5.46 3.52
CA GLY A 163 -9.85 -6.29 2.48
C GLY A 163 -8.82 -7.28 1.94
N TYR A 164 -9.25 -8.53 1.76
CA TYR A 164 -8.43 -9.60 1.21
C TYR A 164 -9.19 -10.36 0.12
N ASN A 165 -8.52 -10.62 -0.99
CA ASN A 165 -8.94 -11.60 -1.98
C ASN A 165 -7.70 -12.30 -2.54
N ILE A 166 -7.88 -13.50 -3.06
CA ILE A 166 -6.80 -14.25 -3.70
C ILE A 166 -7.37 -15.11 -4.81
N SER A 167 -6.67 -15.15 -5.94
CA SER A 167 -6.98 -15.98 -7.09
C SER A 167 -5.76 -16.82 -7.43
N TYR A 168 -5.84 -18.12 -7.22
CA TYR A 168 -4.85 -19.08 -7.67
C TYR A 168 -5.18 -19.54 -9.09
N VAL A 169 -4.17 -19.57 -9.95
CA VAL A 169 -4.26 -20.18 -11.28
C VAL A 169 -3.52 -21.50 -11.22
N GLN A 170 -4.11 -22.51 -11.82
CA GLN A 170 -3.57 -23.85 -11.96
C GLN A 170 -3.48 -24.17 -13.46
N ALA A 171 -2.30 -24.53 -13.95
CA ALA A 171 -2.15 -25.03 -15.31
C ALA A 171 -2.78 -26.43 -15.45
N THR A 172 -3.46 -26.64 -16.56
CA THR A 172 -3.93 -27.96 -17.02
C THR A 172 -3.34 -28.25 -18.39
N ILE A 173 -3.49 -29.49 -18.89
CA ILE A 173 -2.98 -29.87 -20.21
C ILE A 173 -3.52 -28.93 -21.31
N ASP A 174 -4.82 -28.66 -21.29
CA ASP A 174 -5.52 -27.93 -22.35
C ASP A 174 -5.74 -26.43 -22.06
N GLY A 175 -5.33 -25.95 -20.88
CA GLY A 175 -5.58 -24.56 -20.49
C GLY A 175 -5.23 -24.26 -19.04
N LYS A 176 -6.14 -23.62 -18.32
CA LYS A 176 -5.96 -23.24 -16.92
C LYS A 176 -7.28 -23.23 -16.14
N ASN A 177 -7.19 -23.65 -14.89
CA ASN A 177 -8.28 -23.53 -13.94
C ASN A 177 -7.99 -22.38 -12.97
N THR A 178 -9.00 -21.55 -12.72
CA THR A 178 -8.89 -20.43 -11.78
C THR A 178 -9.72 -20.68 -10.54
N TYR A 179 -9.09 -20.52 -9.38
CA TYR A 179 -9.69 -20.70 -8.07
C TYR A 179 -9.58 -19.41 -7.26
N ILE A 180 -10.71 -18.86 -6.82
CA ILE A 180 -10.79 -17.56 -6.17
C ILE A 180 -11.49 -17.62 -4.82
N LEU A 181 -11.05 -16.81 -3.87
CA LEU A 181 -11.70 -16.72 -2.56
C LEU A 181 -13.04 -15.96 -2.63
N LYS A 182 -13.05 -14.82 -3.33
CA LYS A 182 -14.24 -14.01 -3.59
C LYS A 182 -14.33 -13.72 -5.08
N GLU A 183 -15.42 -14.14 -5.71
CA GLU A 183 -15.64 -13.93 -7.13
C GLU A 183 -15.50 -12.46 -7.53
N ASP A 184 -14.56 -12.22 -8.43
CA ASP A 184 -14.23 -10.93 -8.99
C ASP A 184 -13.78 -11.10 -10.45
N SER A 185 -14.71 -10.95 -11.39
CA SER A 185 -14.42 -11.01 -12.82
C SER A 185 -13.50 -9.89 -13.32
N LYS A 186 -13.25 -8.87 -12.49
CA LYS A 186 -12.42 -7.71 -12.82
C LYS A 186 -11.07 -7.72 -12.11
N ILE A 187 -10.68 -8.81 -11.44
CA ILE A 187 -9.43 -8.87 -10.67
C ILE A 187 -8.18 -8.54 -11.52
N GLN A 188 -8.22 -8.86 -12.82
CA GLN A 188 -7.18 -8.59 -13.80
C GLN A 188 -7.45 -7.36 -14.69
N SER A 189 -8.59 -6.69 -14.54
CA SER A 189 -9.01 -5.60 -15.42
C SER A 189 -8.47 -4.25 -14.97
N GLU A 190 -7.98 -3.44 -15.89
CA GLU A 190 -7.59 -2.06 -15.60
C GLU A 190 -8.80 -1.20 -15.20
N GLN A 191 -8.56 -0.05 -14.53
CA GLN A 191 -9.55 1.00 -14.27
C GLN A 191 -10.89 0.50 -13.68
N SER A 192 -10.81 -0.45 -12.77
CA SER A 192 -11.98 -1.08 -12.17
C SER A 192 -11.80 -1.31 -10.68
N LEU A 193 -12.92 -1.30 -9.96
CA LEU A 193 -12.93 -1.55 -8.52
C LEU A 193 -12.68 -3.02 -8.21
N ARG A 194 -12.09 -3.32 -7.06
CA ARG A 194 -11.81 -4.70 -6.62
C ARG A 194 -12.75 -5.17 -5.51
N LYS A 195 -13.27 -6.39 -5.66
CA LYS A 195 -14.04 -7.08 -4.63
C LYS A 195 -13.10 -7.81 -3.67
N TYR A 196 -13.51 -7.86 -2.40
CA TYR A 196 -12.73 -8.47 -1.34
C TYR A 196 -13.65 -9.05 -0.25
N LEU A 197 -13.07 -9.84 0.65
CA LEU A 197 -13.67 -10.19 1.94
C LEU A 197 -13.01 -9.38 3.06
N PRO A 198 -13.77 -8.90 4.05
CA PRO A 198 -13.18 -8.27 5.22
C PRO A 198 -12.42 -9.32 6.04
N TYR A 199 -11.15 -9.07 6.28
CA TYR A 199 -10.29 -9.85 7.17
C TYR A 199 -9.95 -9.00 8.40
N GLN A 200 -10.01 -9.62 9.57
CA GLN A 200 -9.55 -8.99 10.81
C GLN A 200 -8.10 -9.35 11.07
N PHE A 201 -7.30 -8.40 11.56
CA PHE A 201 -5.98 -8.73 12.08
C PHE A 201 -6.13 -9.34 13.47
N GLU A 202 -5.56 -10.53 13.67
CA GLU A 202 -5.49 -11.16 14.99
C GLU A 202 -4.77 -10.23 15.96
N LYS A 203 -5.30 -10.01 17.16
CA LYS A 203 -4.57 -9.22 18.16
C LYS A 203 -3.22 -9.89 18.46
N PRO A 204 -2.08 -9.18 18.32
CA PRO A 204 -0.78 -9.70 18.68
C PRO A 204 -0.75 -10.19 20.12
N LYS A 205 -0.21 -11.39 20.32
CA LYS A 205 0.12 -11.91 21.65
C LYS A 205 1.45 -11.31 22.08
N ALA A 206 1.72 -11.30 23.39
CA ALA A 206 2.98 -10.84 23.97
C ALA A 206 4.19 -11.37 23.16
N ALA A 207 4.96 -10.45 22.58
CA ALA A 207 6.08 -10.79 21.71
C ALA A 207 7.35 -11.11 22.53
N ASP A 208 8.21 -11.96 21.98
CA ASP A 208 9.50 -12.34 22.62
C ASP A 208 10.47 -11.14 22.67
N LYS A 209 10.28 -10.16 21.80
CA LYS A 209 10.97 -8.88 21.72
C LYS A 209 9.95 -7.76 21.55
N ILE A 210 10.37 -6.51 21.75
CA ILE A 210 9.52 -5.37 21.39
C ILE A 210 9.35 -5.33 19.88
N GLU A 211 8.11 -5.22 19.43
CA GLU A 211 7.75 -4.99 18.04
C GLU A 211 7.00 -3.66 17.94
N TYR A 212 7.18 -2.92 16.85
CA TYR A 212 6.50 -1.66 16.64
C TYR A 212 6.13 -1.42 15.17
N ASN A 213 5.03 -0.70 14.97
CA ASN A 213 4.75 -0.04 13.70
C ASN A 213 4.46 1.43 13.99
N LEU A 214 5.06 2.29 13.18
CA LEU A 214 4.91 3.73 13.27
C LEU A 214 4.51 4.28 11.92
N ASP A 215 3.52 5.17 11.90
CA ASP A 215 3.07 5.81 10.67
C ASP A 215 2.57 7.23 10.89
N ILE A 216 2.60 8.03 9.83
CA ILE A 216 1.97 9.34 9.79
C ILE A 216 0.71 9.25 8.92
N ASN A 217 -0.34 10.00 9.29
CA ASN A 217 -1.61 9.95 8.58
C ASN A 217 -1.54 10.53 7.16
N SER A 218 -0.54 11.36 6.86
CA SER A 218 -0.35 11.95 5.54
C SER A 218 1.12 12.32 5.30
N LYS A 219 1.60 12.14 4.06
CA LYS A 219 2.89 12.63 3.56
C LYS A 219 2.84 14.07 3.10
N HIS A 220 1.66 14.67 3.05
CA HIS A 220 1.46 16.07 2.72
C HIS A 220 0.44 16.72 3.63
N CYS A 221 0.64 17.99 3.95
CA CYS A 221 -0.24 18.77 4.80
C CYS A 221 -0.35 20.19 4.27
N LYS A 222 -1.56 20.73 4.25
CA LYS A 222 -1.75 22.16 4.04
C LYS A 222 -1.22 22.95 5.24
N VAL A 223 -0.81 24.20 5.04
CA VAL A 223 -0.53 25.15 6.14
C VAL A 223 -1.71 25.19 7.11
N GLY A 224 -1.41 25.13 8.41
CA GLY A 224 -2.42 25.04 9.49
C GLY A 224 -3.12 23.67 9.58
N GLY A 225 -2.74 22.70 8.74
CA GLY A 225 -3.19 21.32 8.82
C GLY A 225 -2.60 20.59 10.02
N GLN A 226 -3.22 19.46 10.39
CA GLN A 226 -2.76 18.61 11.48
C GLN A 226 -2.14 17.33 10.93
N LEU A 227 -0.88 17.09 11.28
CA LEU A 227 -0.24 15.80 11.11
C LEU A 227 -0.51 14.95 12.35
N LYS A 228 -0.83 13.67 12.14
CA LYS A 228 -1.05 12.70 13.22
C LYS A 228 -0.09 11.54 13.07
N LEU A 229 0.63 11.26 14.13
CA LEU A 229 1.50 10.11 14.26
C LEU A 229 0.72 8.96 14.92
N SER A 230 0.68 7.81 14.29
CA SER A 230 0.11 6.57 14.83
C SER A 230 1.24 5.64 15.25
N LEU A 231 1.12 5.08 16.45
CA LEU A 231 2.10 4.17 17.03
C LEU A 231 1.38 2.92 17.54
N ALA A 232 1.88 1.76 17.14
CA ALA A 232 1.59 0.48 17.75
C ALA A 232 2.89 -0.09 18.31
N ILE A 233 2.87 -0.55 19.57
CA ILE A 233 3.97 -1.28 20.21
C ILE A 233 3.38 -2.56 20.80
N ASN A 234 3.96 -3.71 20.45
CA ASN A 234 3.66 -4.97 21.10
C ASN A 234 4.83 -5.33 22.04
N SER A 235 4.53 -5.55 23.31
CA SER A 235 5.52 -5.80 24.37
C SER A 235 5.10 -6.97 25.26
N ASN A 236 6.06 -7.68 25.86
CA ASN A 236 5.78 -8.68 26.89
C ASN A 236 5.76 -8.13 28.32
N VAL A 237 6.13 -6.86 28.51
CA VAL A 237 6.21 -6.20 29.81
C VAL A 237 5.62 -4.79 29.76
N ASN A 238 5.12 -4.34 30.91
CA ASN A 238 4.75 -2.93 31.11
C ASN A 238 6.02 -2.08 31.20
N LYS A 239 6.07 -0.94 30.53
CA LYS A 239 7.20 -0.01 30.60
C LYS A 239 6.82 1.42 30.24
N GLU A 240 7.62 2.36 30.73
CA GLU A 240 7.54 3.74 30.29
C GLU A 240 8.50 4.00 29.13
N ALA A 241 8.08 4.82 28.18
CA ALA A 241 8.94 5.37 27.15
C ALA A 241 8.59 6.84 26.90
N THR A 242 9.48 7.55 26.23
CA THR A 242 9.25 8.91 25.75
C THR A 242 9.27 8.89 24.24
N LEU A 243 8.19 9.38 23.63
CA LEU A 243 8.09 9.66 22.21
C LEU A 243 8.42 11.13 21.98
N GLN A 244 9.33 11.40 21.06
CA GLN A 244 9.78 12.72 20.67
C GLN A 244 9.72 12.85 19.15
N VAL A 245 9.20 13.97 18.67
CA VAL A 245 9.13 14.31 17.25
C VAL A 245 9.84 15.64 17.04
N THR A 246 10.81 15.66 16.14
CA THR A 246 11.62 16.83 15.82
C THR A 246 11.68 17.06 14.32
N CYS A 247 11.98 18.29 13.91
CA CYS A 247 12.28 18.64 12.52
C CYS A 247 13.40 19.69 12.54
N LYS A 248 14.54 19.41 11.89
CA LYS A 248 15.72 20.29 11.89
C LYS A 248 16.10 20.76 13.31
N ASN A 249 16.12 19.82 14.26
CA ASN A 249 16.36 20.05 15.70
C ASN A 249 15.29 20.87 16.45
N LYS A 250 14.23 21.38 15.80
CA LYS A 250 13.07 21.96 16.49
C LYS A 250 12.20 20.84 17.07
N LEU A 251 11.86 20.92 18.35
CA LEU A 251 10.91 20.00 18.98
C LEU A 251 9.48 20.32 18.54
N LEU A 252 8.81 19.35 17.91
CA LEU A 252 7.43 19.48 17.44
C LEU A 252 6.43 18.83 18.40
N SER A 253 6.83 17.74 19.07
CA SER A 253 5.99 17.04 20.04
C SER A 253 6.85 16.20 20.97
N LYS A 254 6.46 16.10 22.24
CA LYS A 254 7.07 15.20 23.23
C LYS A 254 6.00 14.66 24.16
N LYS A 255 5.99 13.33 24.35
CA LYS A 255 5.02 12.69 25.24
C LYS A 255 5.61 11.47 25.92
N LYS A 256 5.36 11.36 27.23
CA LYS A 256 5.55 10.12 27.98
C LYS A 256 4.43 9.16 27.63
N ILE A 257 4.78 7.90 27.38
CA ILE A 257 3.85 6.84 27.03
C ILE A 257 4.03 5.67 28.01
N LEU A 258 2.91 5.11 28.46
CA LEU A 258 2.85 3.91 29.26
C LEU A 258 2.51 2.75 28.33
N ILE A 259 3.53 1.95 28.01
CA ILE A 259 3.39 0.76 27.17
C ILE A 259 2.93 -0.37 28.09
N ASN A 260 1.74 -0.89 27.84
CA ASN A 260 1.24 -2.06 28.54
C ASN A 260 1.76 -3.35 27.90
N LYS A 261 1.71 -4.45 28.63
CA LYS A 261 1.88 -5.80 28.10
C LYS A 261 0.85 -6.02 26.97
N GLU A 262 1.28 -6.74 25.94
CA GLU A 262 0.59 -6.95 24.66
C GLU A 262 0.59 -5.68 23.78
N LEU A 263 -0.41 -5.56 22.92
CA LEU A 263 -0.50 -4.49 21.93
C LEU A 263 -1.00 -3.17 22.56
N PHE A 264 -0.11 -2.19 22.63
CA PHE A 264 -0.42 -0.79 22.89
C PHE A 264 -0.59 -0.05 21.55
N LYS A 265 -1.68 0.72 21.40
CA LYS A 265 -1.94 1.59 20.24
C LYS A 265 -2.27 3.00 20.70
N THR A 266 -1.76 4.01 19.99
CA THR A 266 -2.08 5.41 20.29
C THR A 266 -1.80 6.31 19.09
N THR A 267 -2.36 7.51 19.13
CA THR A 267 -2.16 8.55 18.12
C THR A 267 -1.77 9.87 18.78
N PHE A 268 -0.87 10.62 18.14
CA PHE A 268 -0.39 11.91 18.63
C PHE A 268 -0.52 12.98 17.55
N PRO A 269 -1.05 14.17 17.88
CA PRO A 269 -0.90 15.31 16.99
C PRO A 269 0.57 15.74 16.95
N VAL A 270 1.04 16.11 15.77
CA VAL A 270 2.33 16.75 15.53
C VAL A 270 2.03 18.18 15.06
N VAL A 271 2.52 19.15 15.82
CA VAL A 271 2.35 20.56 15.52
C VAL A 271 3.31 20.93 14.38
N LEU A 272 2.77 21.33 13.24
CA LEU A 272 3.55 21.76 12.07
C LEU A 272 3.72 23.29 11.98
N GLU A 273 3.35 24.01 13.04
CA GLU A 273 3.47 25.46 13.08
C GLU A 273 4.93 25.91 12.90
N ASP A 274 5.10 26.94 12.08
CA ASP A 274 6.37 27.52 11.63
C ASP A 274 7.31 26.58 10.87
N LEU A 275 6.83 25.42 10.41
CA LEU A 275 7.61 24.65 9.44
C LEU A 275 7.55 25.33 8.06
N PRO A 276 8.68 25.43 7.34
CA PRO A 276 8.71 26.04 6.02
C PRO A 276 7.88 25.23 5.02
N LEU A 277 7.38 25.92 4.00
CA LEU A 277 6.77 25.27 2.85
C LEU A 277 7.78 24.36 2.14
N GLY A 278 7.26 23.29 1.53
CA GLY A 278 8.07 22.26 0.87
C GLY A 278 8.28 21.02 1.73
N GLU A 279 9.28 20.24 1.36
CA GLU A 279 9.62 18.99 2.04
C GLU A 279 10.30 19.25 3.40
N ASN A 280 9.81 18.58 4.44
CA ASN A 280 10.33 18.64 5.79
C ASN A 280 10.56 17.22 6.31
N ASP A 281 11.79 16.97 6.77
CA ASP A 281 12.17 15.72 7.41
C ASP A 281 11.76 15.72 8.88
N ILE A 282 10.83 14.83 9.22
CA ILE A 282 10.32 14.62 10.56
C ILE A 282 11.05 13.44 11.18
N ASP A 283 11.90 13.72 12.16
CA ASP A 283 12.60 12.73 12.96
C ASP A 283 11.72 12.32 14.14
N ILE A 284 11.59 11.02 14.34
CA ILE A 284 10.76 10.43 15.39
C ILE A 284 11.62 9.49 16.21
N GLN A 285 11.71 9.78 17.50
CA GLN A 285 12.48 8.99 18.45
C GLN A 285 11.57 8.45 19.54
N ILE A 286 11.73 7.17 19.88
CA ILE A 286 11.09 6.54 21.02
C ILE A 286 12.17 5.96 21.91
N THR A 287 12.29 6.47 23.12
CA THR A 287 13.36 6.06 24.06
C THR A 287 12.74 5.59 25.37
N GLY A 288 13.16 4.40 25.82
CA GLY A 288 12.77 3.78 27.08
C GLY A 288 13.75 2.67 27.44
N LYS A 289 13.49 1.97 28.56
CA LYS A 289 14.32 0.83 28.95
C LYS A 289 14.21 -0.30 27.91
N ASP A 290 15.34 -0.63 27.29
CA ASP A 290 15.47 -1.61 26.20
C ASP A 290 14.64 -1.27 24.94
N LEU A 291 14.38 0.03 24.72
CA LEU A 291 13.68 0.56 23.54
C LEU A 291 14.37 1.84 23.08
N ASP A 292 15.03 1.79 21.92
CA ASP A 292 15.52 2.98 21.23
C ASP A 292 15.16 2.84 19.75
N VAL A 293 14.14 3.56 19.32
CA VAL A 293 13.66 3.59 17.93
C VAL A 293 13.93 4.97 17.38
N LYS A 294 14.50 5.01 16.17
CA LYS A 294 14.69 6.23 15.39
C LYS A 294 14.18 6.00 13.99
N GLU A 295 13.24 6.83 13.57
CA GLU A 295 12.59 6.79 12.26
C GLU A 295 12.56 8.19 11.70
N ASN A 296 12.71 8.31 10.38
CA ASN A 296 12.58 9.56 9.66
C ASN A 296 11.44 9.46 8.63
N ARG A 297 10.67 10.54 8.49
CA ARG A 297 9.56 10.64 7.53
C ARG A 297 9.57 12.00 6.87
N ALA A 298 9.57 12.04 5.55
CA ALA A 298 9.36 13.27 4.80
C ALA A 298 7.87 13.66 4.80
N VAL A 299 7.60 14.95 5.03
CA VAL A 299 6.26 15.55 4.95
C VAL A 299 6.34 16.82 4.12
N PHE A 300 5.53 16.91 3.08
CA PHE A 300 5.43 18.11 2.25
C PHE A 300 4.37 19.08 2.79
N ILE A 301 4.77 20.31 3.12
CA ILE A 301 3.87 21.37 3.57
C ILE A 301 3.58 22.32 2.42
N TYR A 302 2.30 22.45 2.06
CA TYR A 302 1.87 23.32 0.96
C TYR A 302 0.88 24.39 1.40
N ASP A 303 0.93 25.52 0.71
CA ASP A 303 -0.01 26.61 0.91
C ASP A 303 -1.11 26.55 -0.16
N HIS A 304 -2.33 26.21 0.26
CA HIS A 304 -3.45 26.07 -0.66
C HIS A 304 -3.82 27.41 -1.35
N SER A 305 -3.57 28.55 -0.69
CA SER A 305 -3.87 29.86 -1.26
C SER A 305 -3.05 30.16 -2.51
N LYS A 306 -1.85 29.56 -2.65
CA LYS A 306 -1.04 29.67 -3.86
C LYS A 306 -1.73 29.05 -5.07
N PHE A 307 -2.44 27.93 -4.89
CA PHE A 307 -3.17 27.27 -5.98
C PHE A 307 -4.40 28.09 -6.41
N GLU A 308 -5.11 28.70 -5.46
CA GLU A 308 -6.22 29.62 -5.78
C GLU A 308 -5.72 30.90 -6.47
N LYS A 309 -4.56 31.43 -6.09
CA LYS A 309 -3.95 32.55 -6.81
C LYS A 309 -3.62 32.21 -8.27
N VAL A 310 -3.09 31.01 -8.53
CA VAL A 310 -2.85 30.54 -9.91
C VAL A 310 -4.14 30.47 -10.70
N LYS A 311 -5.22 29.96 -10.09
CA LYS A 311 -6.54 29.91 -10.70
C LYS A 311 -7.05 31.31 -11.08
N GLU A 312 -6.92 32.29 -10.19
CA GLU A 312 -7.28 33.67 -10.47
C GLU A 312 -6.46 34.24 -11.63
N ASP A 313 -5.14 34.04 -11.61
CA ASP A 313 -4.24 34.49 -12.67
C ASP A 313 -4.57 33.86 -14.04
N VAL A 314 -4.87 32.55 -14.08
CA VAL A 314 -5.30 31.83 -15.30
C VAL A 314 -6.64 32.36 -15.80
N ASN A 315 -7.60 32.60 -14.90
CA ASN A 315 -8.91 33.13 -15.26
C ASN A 315 -8.81 34.55 -15.82
N ASN A 316 -7.95 35.39 -15.23
CA ASN A 316 -7.71 36.75 -15.72
C ASN A 316 -7.16 36.73 -17.15
N LEU A 317 -6.16 35.88 -17.44
CA LEU A 317 -5.64 35.67 -18.79
C LEU A 317 -6.70 35.16 -19.78
N TRP A 318 -7.63 34.34 -19.31
CA TRP A 318 -8.70 33.79 -20.13
C TRP A 318 -9.76 34.84 -20.51
N VAL A 319 -10.11 35.73 -19.58
CA VAL A 319 -11.10 36.79 -19.81
C VAL A 319 -10.53 37.86 -20.75
N THR A 320 -9.25 38.21 -20.62
CA THR A 320 -8.58 39.22 -21.44
C THR A 320 -8.10 38.68 -22.80
N LYS A 321 -8.83 37.75 -23.42
CA LYS A 321 -8.52 37.01 -24.67
C LYS A 321 -8.37 37.88 -25.94
N GLU A 322 -7.95 39.13 -25.79
CA GLU A 322 -7.83 40.18 -26.79
C GLU A 322 -6.53 40.10 -27.62
N SER A 323 -5.67 39.09 -27.40
CA SER A 323 -4.49 38.91 -28.24
C SER A 323 -4.90 38.67 -29.69
N THR A 324 -4.32 39.37 -30.65
CA THR A 324 -4.47 39.10 -32.08
C THR A 324 -3.60 37.92 -32.53
N ASP A 325 -2.60 37.54 -31.74
CA ASP A 325 -1.69 36.42 -31.99
C ASP A 325 -2.34 35.07 -31.61
N GLN A 326 -2.46 34.18 -32.60
CA GLN A 326 -3.05 32.85 -32.46
C GLN A 326 -2.24 31.92 -31.54
N PHE A 327 -0.91 31.96 -31.60
CA PHE A 327 -0.04 31.13 -30.74
C PHE A 327 -0.18 31.52 -29.27
N ILE A 328 -0.42 32.81 -28.99
CA ILE A 328 -0.70 33.28 -27.63
C ILE A 328 -2.07 32.79 -27.14
N LYS A 329 -3.10 32.77 -28.00
CA LYS A 329 -4.42 32.20 -27.63
C LYS A 329 -4.33 30.72 -27.28
N GLU A 330 -3.60 29.94 -28.07
CA GLU A 330 -3.38 28.51 -27.84
C GLU A 330 -2.57 28.26 -26.58
N SER A 331 -1.59 29.13 -26.31
CA SER A 331 -0.81 29.10 -25.07
C SER A 331 -1.70 29.32 -23.83
N ILE A 332 -2.64 30.29 -23.87
CA ILE A 332 -3.61 30.52 -22.79
C ILE A 332 -4.49 29.29 -22.55
N ILE A 333 -4.98 28.64 -23.62
CA ILE A 333 -5.78 27.41 -23.52
C ILE A 333 -4.96 26.30 -22.85
N SER A 334 -3.71 26.14 -23.26
CA SER A 334 -2.80 25.12 -22.74
C SER A 334 -2.49 25.32 -21.26
N THR A 335 -2.21 26.56 -20.83
CA THR A 335 -2.01 26.89 -19.41
C THR A 335 -3.26 26.60 -18.58
N LYS A 336 -4.46 26.90 -19.10
CA LYS A 336 -5.72 26.56 -18.41
C LYS A 336 -5.90 25.06 -18.24
N PHE A 337 -5.63 24.28 -19.29
CA PHE A 337 -5.71 22.83 -19.24
C PHE A 337 -4.72 22.24 -18.23
N GLN A 338 -3.46 22.72 -18.22
CA GLN A 338 -2.47 22.30 -17.23
C GLN A 338 -2.91 22.60 -15.80
N TRP A 339 -3.44 23.80 -15.54
CA TRP A 339 -3.99 24.16 -14.22
C TRP A 339 -5.15 23.23 -13.82
N GLN A 340 -6.08 22.93 -14.72
CA GLN A 340 -7.19 22.01 -14.45
C GLN A 340 -6.67 20.62 -14.08
N ASN A 341 -5.74 20.07 -14.84
CA ASN A 341 -5.11 18.78 -14.56
C ASN A 341 -4.42 18.77 -13.20
N MET A 342 -3.64 19.82 -12.88
CA MET A 342 -3.00 19.96 -11.57
C MET A 342 -4.02 19.91 -10.43
N MET A 343 -5.15 20.61 -10.56
CA MET A 343 -6.18 20.65 -9.53
C MET A 343 -6.93 19.32 -9.39
N GLU A 344 -7.17 18.61 -10.49
CA GLU A 344 -7.73 17.26 -10.45
C GLU A 344 -6.80 16.28 -9.73
N GLU A 345 -5.50 16.35 -10.02
CA GLU A 345 -4.49 15.52 -9.38
C GLU A 345 -4.37 15.84 -7.89
N LEU A 346 -4.36 17.14 -7.50
CA LEU A 346 -4.37 17.56 -6.10
C LEU A 346 -5.60 17.04 -5.34
N LYS A 347 -6.78 17.01 -6.01
CA LYS A 347 -8.02 16.50 -5.42
C LYS A 347 -8.01 14.98 -5.25
N LYS A 348 -7.36 14.25 -6.16
CA LYS A 348 -7.25 12.78 -6.12
C LYS A 348 -6.13 12.29 -5.20
N LEU A 349 -5.15 13.15 -4.91
CA LEU A 349 -3.95 12.83 -4.14
C LEU A 349 -4.31 12.21 -2.77
N LYS A 350 -3.90 10.96 -2.59
CA LYS A 350 -4.15 10.22 -1.35
C LYS A 350 -3.12 10.61 -0.28
N PRO A 351 -3.45 10.46 1.02
CA PRO A 351 -2.55 10.88 2.10
C PRO A 351 -1.18 10.19 2.08
N TYR A 352 -1.08 8.96 1.60
CA TYR A 352 0.16 8.19 1.55
C TYR A 352 0.99 8.44 0.28
N GLU A 353 0.50 9.26 -0.64
CA GLU A 353 1.15 9.59 -1.89
C GLU A 353 2.09 10.78 -1.76
N GLU A 354 3.08 10.78 -2.63
CA GLU A 354 4.16 11.75 -2.74
C GLU A 354 3.67 13.04 -3.42
N PHE A 355 4.02 14.21 -2.89
CA PHE A 355 3.51 15.50 -3.39
C PHE A 355 4.28 16.04 -4.61
N GLN A 356 5.42 15.45 -4.94
CA GLN A 356 6.37 15.95 -5.95
C GLN A 356 5.71 16.11 -7.33
N LYS A 357 4.79 15.21 -7.72
CA LYS A 357 4.05 15.33 -8.99
C LYS A 357 3.22 16.62 -9.05
N ILE A 358 2.52 16.96 -7.97
CA ILE A 358 1.73 18.19 -7.87
C ILE A 358 2.65 19.40 -7.87
N GLU A 359 3.77 19.33 -7.14
CA GLU A 359 4.76 20.41 -7.11
C GLU A 359 5.35 20.68 -8.51
N SER A 360 5.66 19.63 -9.27
CA SER A 360 6.13 19.75 -10.67
C SER A 360 5.07 20.42 -11.56
N TYR A 361 3.80 20.01 -11.45
CA TYR A 361 2.72 20.67 -12.19
C TYR A 361 2.55 22.13 -11.81
N TYR A 362 2.63 22.45 -10.52
CA TYR A 362 2.56 23.83 -10.04
C TYR A 362 3.68 24.68 -10.63
N LYS A 363 4.93 24.21 -10.56
CA LYS A 363 6.10 24.92 -11.12
C LYS A 363 5.97 25.13 -12.63
N SER A 364 5.54 24.11 -13.37
CA SER A 364 5.29 24.20 -14.82
C SER A 364 4.21 25.23 -15.15
N THR A 365 3.08 25.17 -14.45
CA THR A 365 1.92 26.06 -14.69
C THR A 365 2.30 27.52 -14.43
N ILE A 366 3.03 27.80 -13.34
CA ILE A 366 3.52 29.15 -13.03
C ILE A 366 4.45 29.68 -14.13
N ASN A 367 5.39 28.86 -14.59
CA ASN A 367 6.33 29.24 -15.65
C ASN A 367 5.60 29.54 -16.96
N ASP A 368 4.64 28.70 -17.35
CA ASP A 368 3.85 28.90 -18.56
C ASP A 368 2.98 30.15 -18.47
N LEU A 369 2.36 30.37 -17.31
CA LEU A 369 1.60 31.57 -17.02
C LEU A 369 2.45 32.84 -17.12
N GLN A 370 3.70 32.82 -16.63
CA GLN A 370 4.61 33.94 -16.76
C GLN A 370 4.98 34.22 -18.21
N LYS A 371 5.33 33.19 -19.00
CA LYS A 371 5.63 33.35 -20.44
C LYS A 371 4.47 33.99 -21.19
N VAL A 372 3.25 33.51 -20.94
CA VAL A 372 2.04 34.03 -21.59
C VAL A 372 1.77 35.49 -21.17
N LYS A 373 1.96 35.84 -19.89
CA LYS A 373 1.87 37.24 -19.41
C LYS A 373 2.90 38.15 -20.11
N GLU A 374 4.07 37.62 -20.43
CA GLU A 374 5.13 38.30 -21.21
C GLU A 374 4.89 38.26 -22.73
N LYS A 375 3.73 37.80 -23.20
CA LYS A 375 3.38 37.62 -24.62
C LYS A 375 4.36 36.70 -25.38
N LYS A 376 4.92 35.71 -24.70
CA LYS A 376 5.69 34.61 -25.32
C LYS A 376 4.78 33.40 -25.50
N HIS A 377 4.85 32.76 -26.66
CA HIS A 377 4.12 31.52 -26.91
C HIS A 377 4.84 30.33 -26.28
N LEU A 378 4.08 29.26 -26.00
CA LEU A 378 4.59 28.02 -25.40
C LEU A 378 5.11 27.00 -26.43
N PHE A 379 4.88 27.25 -27.72
CA PHE A 379 5.08 26.29 -28.82
C PHE A 379 6.24 26.62 -29.76
#